data_AF-A7AZC9-F1
#
_entry.id   AF-A7AZC9-F1
#
_cell.length_a   1.000
_cell.length_b   1.000
_cell.length_c   1.000
_cell.angle_alpha   90.00
_cell.angle_beta   90.00
_cell.angle_gamma   90.00
#
_symmetry.space_group_name_H-M   'P 1'
#
loop_
_entity.id
_entity.type
_entity.pdbx_description
1 polymer ?
#
loop_
_entity_poly.entity_id
_entity_poly.type
_entity_poly.pdbx_seq_one_letter_code
_entity_poly.pdbx_strand_id
1 'polypeptide(L)'
;MRIPCVKEGGSEMKKDYSVDEMKKIMGKDMEVPKSVDEGMKKAYEQLGIQTTRRHNRKYKLWTGLAAAAVLPAGLSITAFAVTKYLNVTRSEEGDTLQYQIEVDTKQKEAHQIKVEPTYMPDGYEYQEEGPYGGKWHNKETNSGISIIPYNAAELYKMSRVDEDSFRKFRKESRVKTSDTENTKLDLFLMDSEYVDSEKTEKMLYLFNEEEGYGIYIHNTSDLPQEEIEKVAEGLKVTVLDETVPYPSEEEIQTEIEEKKWLEEMEAQAGNTIPAEGVRSIGEEIKNPFRDENSTEFEDIRFTVKDIKIQDTLPVDQFPRENYAQYEDEVALWVNEDTSLKPHERYVLDAGEWGTTDAMANKEAETVNSKYVVVKMQAENCSDFQTEWNASGGISIAPDLAYMKTNEDGSLSRADYQLVGANENYNLQWTAGNGASFPIYFDKIYYTEGVQRMKDAFFRPLAAGETLEYTLVYVADEDQLDSLYLDIYPGYGNTEEGVAAPYVKVK
;
A
#
# COMPACT_ATOMS: atom_id res chain seq x y z
N MET A 1 -31.29 18.68 70.32
CA MET A 1 -31.79 17.31 70.54
C MET A 1 -32.09 16.71 69.18
N ARG A 2 -31.67 15.47 68.90
CA ARG A 2 -31.73 14.73 67.62
C ARG A 2 -30.75 15.17 66.50
N ILE A 3 -30.18 14.12 65.88
CA ILE A 3 -29.26 13.89 64.75
C ILE A 3 -29.67 12.47 64.23
N PRO A 4 -29.43 11.98 63.00
CA PRO A 4 -28.87 12.54 61.74
C PRO A 4 -29.98 12.58 60.63
N CYS A 5 -29.79 12.68 59.30
CA CYS A 5 -28.67 12.67 58.33
C CYS A 5 -29.14 13.49 57.07
N VAL A 6 -28.44 13.74 55.94
CA VAL A 6 -27.14 13.32 55.37
C VAL A 6 -26.44 14.56 54.75
N LYS A 7 -25.12 14.51 54.59
CA LYS A 7 -24.32 15.24 53.57
C LYS A 7 -23.21 14.30 53.10
N GLU A 8 -22.84 14.32 51.83
CA GLU A 8 -21.43 14.48 51.41
C GLU A 8 -21.27 14.64 49.90
N GLY A 9 -20.18 15.29 49.53
CA GLY A 9 -19.61 15.40 48.20
C GLY A 9 -18.23 16.03 48.34
N GLY A 10 -17.33 15.75 47.39
CA GLY A 10 -16.01 16.40 47.31
C GLY A 10 -14.80 15.46 47.31
N SER A 11 -14.08 15.49 46.19
CA SER A 11 -12.67 15.08 46.00
C SER A 11 -12.21 13.70 46.53
N GLU A 12 -11.99 12.76 45.61
CA GLU A 12 -10.96 11.75 45.82
C GLU A 12 -9.56 12.38 45.70
N MET A 13 -8.68 12.06 46.64
CA MET A 13 -7.34 12.64 46.73
C MET A 13 -6.37 11.93 45.80
N LYS A 14 -5.67 12.68 44.93
CA LYS A 14 -4.41 12.21 44.34
C LYS A 14 -3.44 11.86 45.48
N LYS A 15 -2.83 10.69 45.39
CA LYS A 15 -1.87 10.20 46.39
C LYS A 15 -0.49 10.13 45.74
N ASP A 16 0.26 11.22 45.86
CA ASP A 16 1.63 11.28 45.37
C ASP A 16 2.53 10.41 46.26
N TYR A 17 3.20 9.43 45.65
CA TYR A 17 4.14 8.55 46.34
C TYR A 17 5.54 9.14 46.31
N SER A 18 6.25 9.05 47.44
CA SER A 18 7.64 9.51 47.52
C SER A 18 8.59 8.54 46.82
N VAL A 19 9.73 9.05 46.34
CA VAL A 19 10.79 8.25 45.68
C VAL A 19 11.29 7.10 46.56
N ASP A 20 11.29 7.27 47.89
CA ASP A 20 11.71 6.21 48.81
C ASP A 20 10.61 5.17 49.08
N GLU A 21 9.33 5.50 48.88
CA GLU A 21 8.25 4.50 48.83
C GLU A 21 8.31 3.69 47.54
N MET A 22 8.59 4.32 46.40
CA MET A 22 8.82 3.61 45.13
C MET A 22 10.01 2.65 45.25
N LYS A 23 11.15 3.08 45.81
CA LYS A 23 12.29 2.19 46.10
C LYS A 23 11.93 1.03 47.03
N LYS A 24 10.98 1.22 47.96
CA LYS A 24 10.52 0.16 48.88
C LYS A 24 9.57 -0.84 48.22
N ILE A 25 8.88 -0.43 47.16
CA ILE A 25 8.06 -1.30 46.30
C ILE A 25 8.95 -2.07 45.32
N MET A 26 9.90 -1.39 44.66
CA MET A 26 10.87 -1.98 43.73
C MET A 26 11.97 -2.80 44.41
N GLY A 27 12.22 -2.58 45.71
CA GLY A 27 13.24 -3.27 46.50
C GLY A 27 12.88 -4.67 46.99
N LYS A 28 11.96 -5.37 46.30
CA LYS A 28 11.76 -6.81 46.49
C LYS A 28 12.66 -7.56 45.51
N ASP A 29 13.43 -8.51 46.03
CA ASP A 29 14.44 -9.24 45.25
C ASP A 29 13.86 -9.84 43.96
N MET A 30 14.36 -9.36 42.82
CA MET A 30 13.95 -9.76 41.47
C MET A 30 15.17 -10.40 40.78
N GLU A 31 15.13 -11.71 40.49
CA GLU A 31 16.21 -12.38 39.75
C GLU A 31 15.99 -12.18 38.24
N VAL A 32 16.99 -11.59 37.57
CA VAL A 32 17.02 -11.38 36.11
C VAL A 32 17.16 -12.74 35.41
N PRO A 33 16.37 -13.05 34.35
CA PRO A 33 16.53 -14.28 33.59
C PRO A 33 17.94 -14.39 32.96
N LYS A 34 18.51 -15.58 32.92
CA LYS A 34 19.84 -15.78 32.31
C LYS A 34 19.93 -15.33 30.85
N SER A 35 18.88 -15.49 30.06
CA SER A 35 18.83 -14.99 28.68
C SER A 35 18.90 -13.46 28.60
N VAL A 36 18.34 -12.76 29.60
CA VAL A 36 18.40 -11.30 29.71
C VAL A 36 19.77 -10.86 30.23
N ASP A 37 20.35 -11.56 31.22
CA ASP A 37 21.71 -11.29 31.72
C ASP A 37 22.78 -11.57 30.65
N GLU A 38 22.63 -12.66 29.87
CA GLU A 38 23.48 -12.99 28.72
C GLU A 38 23.24 -12.01 27.55
N GLY A 39 22.00 -11.59 27.28
CA GLY A 39 21.68 -10.57 26.27
C GLY A 39 22.26 -9.20 26.62
N MET A 40 22.07 -8.74 27.86
CA MET A 40 22.71 -7.52 28.38
C MET A 40 24.24 -7.64 28.33
N LYS A 41 24.82 -8.78 28.70
CA LYS A 41 26.27 -9.00 28.60
C LYS A 41 26.77 -8.98 27.15
N LYS A 42 26.01 -9.51 26.20
CA LYS A 42 26.30 -9.45 24.76
C LYS A 42 26.26 -8.01 24.23
N ALA A 43 25.26 -7.22 24.66
CA ALA A 43 25.18 -5.80 24.36
C ALA A 43 26.33 -5.00 24.99
N TYR A 44 26.71 -5.27 26.24
CA TYR A 44 27.88 -4.65 26.88
C TYR A 44 29.20 -5.06 26.20
N GLU A 45 29.34 -6.30 25.73
CA GLU A 45 30.51 -6.76 24.97
C GLU A 45 30.58 -6.10 23.58
N GLN A 46 29.45 -5.92 22.89
CA GLN A 46 29.35 -5.13 21.64
C GLN A 46 29.68 -3.64 21.85
N LEU A 47 29.41 -3.10 23.04
CA LEU A 47 29.77 -1.74 23.46
C LEU A 47 31.16 -1.64 24.12
N GLY A 48 31.95 -2.73 24.16
CA GLY A 48 33.32 -2.75 24.67
C GLY A 48 33.49 -2.75 26.21
N ILE A 49 32.43 -3.02 26.97
CA ILE A 49 32.40 -2.95 28.45
C ILE A 49 32.45 -4.37 29.05
N GLN A 50 33.55 -4.73 29.72
CA GLN A 50 33.67 -6.03 30.40
C GLN A 50 33.12 -6.00 31.83
N THR A 51 32.18 -6.90 32.15
CA THR A 51 31.66 -7.11 33.51
C THR A 51 32.12 -8.46 34.09
N THR A 52 32.60 -8.46 35.33
CA THR A 52 33.19 -9.65 35.99
C THR A 52 32.59 -9.91 37.38
N ARG A 53 31.36 -10.45 37.44
CA ARG A 53 30.80 -10.99 38.69
C ARG A 53 29.97 -12.27 38.47
N ARG A 54 30.40 -13.36 39.11
CA ARG A 54 29.58 -14.58 39.27
C ARG A 54 28.54 -14.36 40.36
N HIS A 55 27.30 -14.79 40.15
CA HIS A 55 26.34 -15.09 41.22
C HIS A 55 25.69 -16.46 41.01
N ASN A 56 25.42 -17.14 42.13
CA ASN A 56 24.89 -18.51 42.21
C ASN A 56 23.75 -18.49 43.22
N ARG A 57 22.49 -18.73 42.79
CA ARG A 57 21.40 -19.23 43.66
C ARG A 57 20.28 -19.89 42.86
N LYS A 58 19.26 -20.40 43.56
CA LYS A 58 18.39 -21.51 43.11
C LYS A 58 16.90 -21.13 43.07
N TYR A 59 16.26 -21.51 41.98
CA TYR A 59 14.85 -21.23 41.62
C TYR A 59 13.77 -21.95 42.44
N LYS A 60 12.58 -21.32 42.46
CA LYS A 60 11.28 -21.98 42.23
C LYS A 60 10.46 -21.13 41.26
N LEU A 61 9.88 -21.75 40.22
CA LEU A 61 9.10 -21.08 39.17
C LEU A 61 7.79 -20.47 39.69
N TRP A 62 7.39 -19.33 39.12
CA TRP A 62 6.05 -19.04 38.60
C TRP A 62 6.21 -18.06 37.42
N THR A 63 5.46 -18.26 36.32
CA THR A 63 5.63 -17.55 35.04
C THR A 63 4.55 -16.48 34.84
N GLY A 64 4.94 -15.25 34.51
CA GLY A 64 4.03 -14.18 34.09
C GLY A 64 4.73 -12.82 33.96
N LEU A 65 4.40 -12.06 32.91
CA LEU A 65 4.98 -10.78 32.49
C LEU A 65 6.48 -10.77 32.15
N ALA A 66 6.78 -10.75 30.84
CA ALA A 66 7.93 -10.03 30.31
C ALA A 66 7.43 -8.64 29.87
N ALA A 67 8.03 -7.57 30.38
CA ALA A 67 7.65 -6.20 30.01
C ALA A 67 8.30 -5.81 28.69
N ALA A 68 7.53 -5.21 27.77
CA ALA A 68 8.08 -4.53 26.61
C ALA A 68 8.88 -3.30 27.06
N ALA A 69 10.08 -3.14 26.52
CA ALA A 69 10.91 -1.97 26.72
C ALA A 69 11.23 -1.35 25.36
N VAL A 70 10.31 -0.50 24.88
CA VAL A 70 10.58 0.42 23.77
C VAL A 70 10.72 1.81 24.39
N LEU A 71 11.94 2.36 24.36
CA LEU A 71 12.25 3.72 24.82
C LEU A 71 12.79 4.54 23.64
N PRO A 72 11.93 5.15 22.81
CA PRO A 72 12.23 6.39 22.14
C PRO A 72 12.12 7.50 23.19
N ALA A 73 13.11 8.39 23.25
CA ALA A 73 13.20 9.37 24.33
C ALA A 73 12.15 10.48 24.19
N GLY A 74 11.05 10.43 24.94
CA GLY A 74 10.17 11.59 25.12
C GLY A 74 8.68 11.33 25.36
N LEU A 75 8.17 10.13 25.06
CA LEU A 75 6.74 9.84 25.19
C LEU A 75 6.31 9.72 26.67
N SER A 76 5.44 10.63 27.11
CA SER A 76 4.82 10.58 28.44
C SER A 76 3.68 9.56 28.48
N ILE A 77 4.01 8.27 28.41
CA ILE A 77 3.06 7.17 28.47
C ILE A 77 2.40 7.14 29.86
N THR A 78 1.17 7.65 29.96
CA THR A 78 0.36 7.55 31.18
C THR A 78 -0.37 6.21 31.16
N ALA A 79 0.39 5.12 31.36
CA ALA A 79 -0.13 3.76 31.32
C ALA A 79 -1.13 3.51 32.47
N PHE A 80 -2.42 3.67 32.20
CA PHE A 80 -3.48 3.12 33.03
C PHE A 80 -3.70 1.65 32.62
N ALA A 81 -3.18 0.73 33.44
CA ALA A 81 -3.43 -0.69 33.27
C ALA A 81 -4.89 -1.03 33.65
N VAL A 82 -5.80 -0.81 32.70
CA VAL A 82 -7.11 -1.48 32.66
C VAL A 82 -6.94 -2.71 31.77
N THR A 83 -7.12 -3.90 32.32
CA THR A 83 -7.05 -5.17 31.57
C THR A 83 -8.31 -5.32 30.71
N LYS A 84 -8.32 -4.62 29.58
CA LYS A 84 -9.28 -4.80 28.49
C LYS A 84 -8.78 -5.88 27.53
N TYR A 85 -9.70 -6.44 26.75
CA TYR A 85 -9.37 -7.49 25.79
C TYR A 85 -8.53 -6.94 24.63
N LEU A 86 -8.92 -5.77 24.14
CA LEU A 86 -8.16 -4.95 23.20
C LEU A 86 -7.79 -3.65 23.91
N ASN A 87 -6.55 -3.20 23.80
CA ASN A 87 -6.06 -1.92 24.35
C ASN A 87 -5.53 -1.06 23.19
N VAL A 88 -6.15 0.10 22.96
CA VAL A 88 -5.78 1.02 21.89
C VAL A 88 -5.24 2.33 22.46
N THR A 89 -3.92 2.47 22.39
CA THR A 89 -3.20 3.67 22.80
C THR A 89 -2.93 4.57 21.59
N ARG A 90 -3.12 5.88 21.77
CA ARG A 90 -2.73 6.89 20.78
C ARG A 90 -1.31 7.34 21.10
N SER A 91 -0.34 7.00 20.26
CA SER A 91 1.00 7.56 20.30
C SER A 91 1.00 8.90 19.58
N GLU A 92 1.62 9.91 20.16
CA GLU A 92 1.65 11.27 19.62
C GLU A 92 3.08 11.81 19.65
N GLU A 93 3.76 11.82 18.51
CA GLU A 93 5.16 12.26 18.37
C GLU A 93 5.26 13.41 17.35
N GLY A 94 5.90 14.52 17.73
CA GLY A 94 5.95 15.72 16.89
C GLY A 94 4.54 16.27 16.58
N ASP A 95 4.25 16.41 15.30
CA ASP A 95 2.95 16.74 14.70
C ASP A 95 2.14 15.49 14.30
N THR A 96 2.66 14.28 14.49
CA THR A 96 2.01 13.02 14.09
C THR A 96 1.28 12.29 15.21
N LEU A 97 0.24 11.53 14.83
CA LEU A 97 -0.52 10.61 15.67
C LEU A 97 -0.51 9.23 15.02
N GLN A 98 -0.34 8.19 15.84
CA GLN A 98 -0.36 6.78 15.45
C GLN A 98 -1.11 5.94 16.48
N TYR A 99 -1.66 4.79 16.07
CA TYR A 99 -2.26 3.82 16.98
C TYR A 99 -1.28 2.72 17.38
N GLN A 100 -1.21 2.42 18.67
CA GLN A 100 -0.58 1.23 19.23
C GLN A 100 -1.68 0.31 19.74
N ILE A 101 -1.68 -0.94 19.29
CA ILE A 101 -2.72 -1.92 19.60
C ILE A 101 -2.12 -3.14 20.30
N GLU A 102 -2.67 -3.46 21.47
CA GLU A 102 -2.37 -4.70 22.20
C GLU A 102 -3.65 -5.55 22.32
N VAL A 103 -3.53 -6.87 22.19
CA VAL A 103 -4.66 -7.83 22.31
C VAL A 103 -4.30 -8.90 23.34
N ASP A 104 -5.15 -9.11 24.37
CA ASP A 104 -4.98 -10.21 25.32
C ASP A 104 -5.53 -11.52 24.75
N THR A 105 -4.67 -12.21 24.01
CA THR A 105 -4.92 -13.53 23.42
C THR A 105 -5.16 -14.66 24.42
N LYS A 106 -5.01 -14.41 25.74
CA LYS A 106 -5.26 -15.38 26.81
C LYS A 106 -6.59 -15.16 27.52
N GLN A 107 -7.20 -13.97 27.39
CA GLN A 107 -8.44 -13.61 28.08
C GLN A 107 -9.69 -13.95 27.26
N LYS A 108 -9.67 -13.76 25.94
CA LYS A 108 -10.76 -14.10 25.02
C LYS A 108 -10.23 -14.70 23.72
N GLU A 109 -11.00 -15.62 23.14
CA GLU A 109 -10.82 -16.10 21.76
C GLU A 109 -11.24 -15.00 20.78
N ALA A 110 -10.58 -14.91 19.63
CA ALA A 110 -11.03 -14.01 18.56
C ALA A 110 -12.20 -14.65 17.82
N HIS A 111 -13.13 -13.81 17.36
CA HIS A 111 -14.36 -14.22 16.69
C HIS A 111 -14.54 -13.45 15.39
N GLN A 112 -15.16 -14.08 14.39
CA GLN A 112 -15.60 -13.35 13.21
C GLN A 112 -16.61 -12.26 13.60
N ILE A 113 -16.57 -11.14 12.88
CA ILE A 113 -17.51 -10.04 13.09
C ILE A 113 -18.27 -9.76 11.80
N LYS A 114 -19.56 -9.49 11.92
CA LYS A 114 -20.40 -8.98 10.84
C LYS A 114 -20.72 -7.52 11.12
N VAL A 115 -20.44 -6.65 10.16
CA VAL A 115 -20.77 -5.22 10.21
C VAL A 115 -21.83 -4.92 9.16
N GLU A 116 -22.97 -4.37 9.59
CA GLU A 116 -24.08 -3.99 8.72
C GLU A 116 -24.41 -2.50 8.95
N PRO A 117 -24.24 -1.61 7.97
CA PRO A 117 -24.69 -0.24 8.11
C PRO A 117 -26.22 -0.19 8.09
N THR A 118 -26.82 0.47 9.08
CA THR A 118 -28.27 0.74 9.12
C THR A 118 -28.64 2.06 8.43
N TYR A 119 -27.63 2.85 8.05
CA TYR A 119 -27.72 4.08 7.29
C TYR A 119 -26.63 4.11 6.22
N MET A 120 -26.99 4.58 5.02
CA MET A 120 -26.08 4.98 3.95
C MET A 120 -26.61 6.28 3.33
N PRO A 121 -25.73 7.18 2.85
CA PRO A 121 -26.17 8.38 2.13
C PRO A 121 -26.88 8.01 0.81
N ASP A 122 -27.75 8.90 0.34
CA ASP A 122 -28.52 8.67 -0.89
C ASP A 122 -27.58 8.41 -2.10
N GLY A 123 -27.97 7.46 -2.94
CA GLY A 123 -27.22 7.06 -4.14
C GLY A 123 -26.07 6.07 -3.92
N TYR A 124 -25.71 5.75 -2.67
CA TYR A 124 -24.68 4.73 -2.39
C TYR A 124 -25.28 3.32 -2.36
N GLU A 125 -24.86 2.48 -3.30
CA GLU A 125 -25.27 1.07 -3.40
C GLU A 125 -24.06 0.14 -3.17
N TYR A 126 -24.25 -0.93 -2.39
CA TYR A 126 -23.20 -1.94 -2.19
C TYR A 126 -22.92 -2.72 -3.48
N GLN A 127 -21.65 -2.83 -3.85
CA GLN A 127 -21.20 -3.57 -5.02
C GLN A 127 -20.54 -4.89 -4.58
N GLU A 128 -21.07 -6.03 -5.02
CA GLU A 128 -20.49 -7.35 -4.71
C GLU A 128 -19.29 -7.68 -5.60
N GLU A 129 -19.32 -7.27 -6.88
CA GLU A 129 -18.33 -7.60 -7.90
C GLU A 129 -17.83 -6.35 -8.67
N GLY A 130 -16.82 -6.54 -9.52
CA GLY A 130 -16.26 -5.48 -10.37
C GLY A 130 -15.21 -4.61 -9.67
N PRO A 131 -14.82 -3.46 -10.27
CA PRO A 131 -13.76 -2.59 -9.74
C PRO A 131 -14.10 -1.95 -8.37
N TYR A 132 -15.38 -1.93 -7.99
CA TYR A 132 -15.86 -1.41 -6.71
C TYR A 132 -16.30 -2.51 -5.73
N GLY A 133 -16.02 -3.79 -6.03
CA GLY A 133 -16.42 -4.93 -5.20
C GLY A 133 -16.00 -4.76 -3.73
N GLY A 134 -16.92 -5.03 -2.81
CA GLY A 134 -16.73 -4.84 -1.36
C GLY A 134 -16.98 -3.42 -0.85
N LYS A 135 -17.37 -2.47 -1.72
CA LYS A 135 -17.57 -1.04 -1.37
C LYS A 135 -19.02 -0.61 -1.59
N TRP A 136 -19.44 0.42 -0.88
CA TRP A 136 -20.64 1.19 -1.21
C TRP A 136 -20.26 2.28 -2.20
N HIS A 137 -20.89 2.33 -3.37
CA HIS A 137 -20.50 3.23 -4.45
C HIS A 137 -21.68 4.06 -4.94
N ASN A 138 -21.46 5.36 -5.12
CA ASN A 138 -22.36 6.27 -5.81
C ASN A 138 -21.81 6.54 -7.23
N LYS A 139 -22.62 6.17 -8.23
CA LYS A 139 -22.27 6.27 -9.66
C LYS A 139 -22.41 7.69 -10.22
N GLU A 140 -23.25 8.53 -9.62
CA GLU A 140 -23.48 9.90 -10.09
C GLU A 140 -22.32 10.83 -9.71
N THR A 141 -21.72 10.61 -8.53
CA THR A 141 -20.60 11.41 -7.99
C THR A 141 -19.22 10.73 -8.16
N ASN A 142 -19.19 9.53 -8.76
CA ASN A 142 -18.03 8.63 -8.83
C ASN A 142 -17.26 8.57 -7.49
N SER A 143 -17.94 8.17 -6.42
CA SER A 143 -17.36 8.16 -5.06
C SER A 143 -17.73 6.89 -4.29
N GLY A 144 -16.90 6.54 -3.31
CA GLY A 144 -17.02 5.29 -2.56
C GLY A 144 -16.95 5.48 -1.05
N ILE A 145 -17.64 4.62 -0.32
CA ILE A 145 -17.48 4.40 1.12
C ILE A 145 -17.05 2.94 1.32
N SER A 146 -15.84 2.75 1.85
CA SER A 146 -15.34 1.45 2.24
C SER A 146 -15.52 1.29 3.75
N ILE A 147 -16.09 0.17 4.21
CA ILE A 147 -16.19 -0.18 5.63
C ILE A 147 -15.41 -1.48 5.81
N ILE A 148 -14.26 -1.39 6.48
CA ILE A 148 -13.31 -2.49 6.63
C ILE A 148 -13.31 -2.93 8.10
N PRO A 149 -13.96 -4.07 8.42
CA PRO A 149 -13.93 -4.65 9.76
C PRO A 149 -12.61 -5.38 10.02
N TYR A 150 -12.14 -5.32 11.27
CA TYR A 150 -11.02 -6.10 11.78
C TYR A 150 -11.41 -6.80 13.09
N ASN A 151 -11.29 -8.12 13.13
CA ASN A 151 -11.43 -8.90 14.35
C ASN A 151 -10.12 -8.91 15.17
N ALA A 152 -10.19 -9.39 16.42
CA ALA A 152 -9.04 -9.39 17.33
C ALA A 152 -7.81 -10.17 16.82
N ALA A 153 -7.98 -11.23 16.03
CA ALA A 153 -6.84 -11.96 15.46
C ALA A 153 -6.18 -11.18 14.31
N GLU A 154 -6.96 -10.46 13.51
CA GLU A 154 -6.44 -9.54 12.48
C GLU A 154 -5.71 -8.35 13.12
N LEU A 155 -6.32 -7.71 14.14
CA LEU A 155 -5.69 -6.62 14.89
C LEU A 155 -4.40 -7.07 15.60
N TYR A 156 -4.39 -8.27 16.18
CA TYR A 156 -3.20 -8.87 16.79
C TYR A 156 -2.13 -9.17 15.73
N LYS A 157 -2.52 -9.73 14.57
CA LYS A 157 -1.58 -9.98 13.47
C LYS A 157 -0.92 -8.68 13.02
N MET A 158 -1.72 -7.66 12.71
CA MET A 158 -1.27 -6.33 12.32
C MET A 158 -0.24 -5.80 13.32
N SER A 159 -0.62 -5.65 14.59
CA SER A 159 0.26 -5.08 15.63
C SER A 159 1.54 -5.86 15.94
N ARG A 160 1.70 -7.07 15.37
CA ARG A 160 2.88 -7.93 15.53
C ARG A 160 3.75 -8.00 14.29
N VAL A 161 3.18 -7.91 13.09
CA VAL A 161 3.89 -8.03 11.80
C VAL A 161 4.42 -6.68 11.30
N ASP A 162 3.77 -5.57 11.65
CA ASP A 162 4.04 -4.27 11.03
C ASP A 162 3.90 -3.14 12.05
N GLU A 163 5.00 -2.45 12.36
CA GLU A 163 5.05 -1.32 13.31
C GLU A 163 4.19 -0.14 12.84
N ASP A 164 3.92 -0.03 11.53
CA ASP A 164 3.13 1.03 10.89
C ASP A 164 1.78 0.55 10.34
N SER A 165 1.27 -0.59 10.84
CA SER A 165 -0.06 -1.19 10.54
C SER A 165 -1.25 -0.24 10.47
N PHE A 166 -1.16 0.90 11.14
CA PHE A 166 -2.17 1.96 11.11
C PHE A 166 -1.50 3.24 10.64
N ARG A 167 -2.10 3.87 9.62
CA ARG A 167 -1.62 5.13 9.01
C ARG A 167 -1.28 6.15 10.10
N LYS A 168 -0.13 6.81 9.93
CA LYS A 168 0.26 7.99 10.71
C LYS A 168 -0.52 9.19 10.19
N PHE A 169 -1.12 9.97 11.08
CA PHE A 169 -1.93 11.14 10.74
C PHE A 169 -1.31 12.41 11.31
N ARG A 170 -1.43 13.53 10.61
CA ARG A 170 -1.18 14.85 11.21
C ARG A 170 -2.19 15.11 12.33
N LYS A 171 -1.75 15.70 13.44
CA LYS A 171 -2.63 15.94 14.61
C LYS A 171 -3.77 16.90 14.29
N GLU A 172 -3.54 17.88 13.40
CA GLU A 172 -4.57 18.84 12.98
C GLU A 172 -5.68 18.24 12.11
N SER A 173 -5.47 17.11 11.41
CA SER A 173 -6.53 16.49 10.60
C SER A 173 -7.58 15.78 11.45
N ARG A 174 -7.31 15.50 12.74
CA ARG A 174 -8.28 14.87 13.66
C ARG A 174 -9.38 15.87 14.09
N VAL A 175 -10.53 15.79 13.42
CA VAL A 175 -11.68 16.70 13.60
C VAL A 175 -12.68 16.25 14.67
N LYS A 176 -12.81 14.94 14.93
CA LYS A 176 -13.67 14.39 16.01
C LYS A 176 -12.94 13.28 16.75
N THR A 177 -13.14 13.23 18.06
CA THR A 177 -12.68 12.13 18.92
C THR A 177 -13.77 11.79 19.93
N SER A 178 -13.93 10.52 20.28
CA SER A 178 -14.87 10.06 21.29
C SER A 178 -14.31 8.86 22.04
N ASP A 179 -14.09 9.03 23.35
CA ASP A 179 -13.69 7.96 24.24
C ASP A 179 -14.83 7.66 25.22
N THR A 180 -15.31 6.42 25.20
CA THR A 180 -16.26 5.86 26.16
C THR A 180 -15.55 4.81 27.02
N GLU A 181 -16.27 4.11 27.90
CA GLU A 181 -15.68 3.05 28.72
C GLU A 181 -15.05 1.93 27.87
N ASN A 182 -15.71 1.52 26.78
CA ASN A 182 -15.30 0.36 25.96
C ASN A 182 -15.08 0.68 24.48
N THR A 183 -15.29 1.92 24.04
CA THR A 183 -15.19 2.30 22.62
C THR A 183 -14.40 3.58 22.44
N LYS A 184 -13.47 3.57 21.48
CA LYS A 184 -12.67 4.71 21.03
C LYS A 184 -13.01 5.00 19.57
N LEU A 185 -13.27 6.26 19.25
CA LEU A 185 -13.50 6.74 17.89
C LEU A 185 -12.60 7.94 17.64
N ASP A 186 -11.99 8.00 16.46
CA ASP A 186 -11.42 9.23 15.90
C ASP A 186 -11.83 9.35 14.43
N LEU A 187 -12.06 10.58 13.98
CA LEU A 187 -12.33 10.93 12.58
C LEU A 187 -11.30 11.96 12.14
N PHE A 188 -10.65 11.66 11.04
CA PHE A 188 -9.68 12.50 10.36
C PHE A 188 -10.31 13.04 9.07
N LEU A 189 -10.10 14.33 8.82
CA LEU A 189 -10.50 15.03 7.61
C LEU A 189 -9.24 15.59 6.95
N MET A 190 -9.05 15.27 5.69
CA MET A 190 -7.92 15.73 4.89
C MET A 190 -8.43 16.31 3.57
N ASP A 191 -7.73 17.33 3.08
CA ASP A 191 -7.94 17.84 1.73
C ASP A 191 -7.55 16.76 0.71
N SER A 192 -8.18 16.77 -0.47
CA SER A 192 -7.82 15.85 -1.56
C SER A 192 -6.36 16.01 -1.98
N GLU A 193 -5.68 14.90 -2.30
CA GLU A 193 -4.38 14.92 -2.97
C GLU A 193 -4.42 15.56 -4.37
N TYR A 194 -5.58 15.57 -5.02
CA TYR A 194 -5.75 16.18 -6.34
C TYR A 194 -6.03 17.69 -6.23
N VAL A 195 -5.26 18.50 -6.97
CA VAL A 195 -5.28 19.98 -6.91
C VAL A 195 -6.51 20.63 -7.55
N ASP A 196 -7.26 19.87 -8.34
CA ASP A 196 -8.50 20.28 -9.02
C ASP A 196 -9.76 19.65 -8.42
N SER A 197 -9.63 18.92 -7.31
CA SER A 197 -10.75 18.27 -6.63
C SER A 197 -11.20 19.05 -5.40
N GLU A 198 -12.51 19.32 -5.34
CA GLU A 198 -13.19 19.88 -4.17
C GLU A 198 -13.59 18.77 -3.15
N LYS A 199 -13.18 17.51 -3.40
CA LYS A 199 -13.46 16.38 -2.50
C LYS A 199 -12.54 16.45 -1.27
N THR A 200 -12.99 15.82 -0.19
CA THR A 200 -12.18 15.66 1.04
C THR A 200 -12.11 14.19 1.44
N GLU A 201 -10.92 13.74 1.80
CA GLU A 201 -10.64 12.40 2.33
C GLU A 201 -11.08 12.34 3.80
N LYS A 202 -11.83 11.29 4.15
CA LYS A 202 -12.45 11.08 5.46
C LYS A 202 -12.11 9.69 5.94
N MET A 203 -11.35 9.63 7.03
CA MET A 203 -10.91 8.39 7.65
C MET A 203 -11.43 8.29 9.08
N LEU A 204 -12.25 7.28 9.36
CA LEU A 204 -12.78 7.03 10.70
C LEU A 204 -12.26 5.70 11.23
N TYR A 205 -11.66 5.73 12.42
CA TYR A 205 -11.32 4.54 13.17
C TYR A 205 -12.26 4.40 14.36
N LEU A 206 -12.86 3.22 14.51
CA LEU A 206 -13.72 2.83 15.61
C LEU A 206 -13.19 1.54 16.22
N PHE A 207 -12.78 1.57 17.48
CA PHE A 207 -12.29 0.39 18.21
C PHE A 207 -13.21 0.07 19.38
N ASN A 208 -13.61 -1.19 19.53
CA ASN A 208 -14.28 -1.70 20.73
C ASN A 208 -13.30 -2.56 21.53
N GLU A 209 -12.88 -2.03 22.67
CA GLU A 209 -11.88 -2.60 23.57
C GLU A 209 -12.40 -3.75 24.45
N GLU A 210 -13.72 -3.84 24.64
CA GLU A 210 -14.37 -4.95 25.36
C GLU A 210 -14.58 -6.17 24.46
N GLU A 211 -15.10 -5.95 23.25
CA GLU A 211 -15.41 -7.02 22.29
C GLU A 211 -14.26 -7.35 21.33
N GLY A 212 -13.20 -6.54 21.31
CA GLY A 212 -11.97 -6.83 20.56
C GLY A 212 -12.13 -6.72 19.05
N TYR A 213 -12.69 -5.62 18.57
CA TYR A 213 -12.75 -5.34 17.14
C TYR A 213 -12.38 -3.90 16.81
N GLY A 214 -11.95 -3.71 15.56
CA GLY A 214 -11.74 -2.42 14.92
C GLY A 214 -12.61 -2.31 13.68
N ILE A 215 -12.99 -1.10 13.32
CA ILE A 215 -13.63 -0.79 12.04
C ILE A 215 -12.97 0.46 11.51
N TYR A 216 -12.49 0.37 10.27
CA TYR A 216 -11.95 1.48 9.51
C TYR A 216 -12.96 1.86 8.42
N ILE A 217 -13.35 3.13 8.36
CA ILE A 217 -14.18 3.68 7.30
C ILE A 217 -13.33 4.64 6.48
N HIS A 218 -13.33 4.45 5.16
CA HIS A 218 -12.64 5.33 4.22
C HIS A 218 -13.62 5.88 3.18
N ASN A 219 -13.60 7.20 2.98
CA ASN A 219 -14.38 7.89 1.95
C ASN A 219 -13.61 9.09 1.38
N THR A 220 -13.54 9.19 0.05
CA THR A 220 -13.10 10.40 -0.66
C THR A 220 -14.29 10.91 -1.47
N SER A 221 -14.87 12.03 -1.03
CA SER A 221 -16.08 12.61 -1.67
C SER A 221 -16.36 14.04 -1.23
N ASP A 222 -17.35 14.65 -1.87
CA ASP A 222 -18.00 15.92 -1.52
C ASP A 222 -19.02 15.80 -0.37
N LEU A 223 -19.30 14.58 0.14
CA LEU A 223 -20.16 14.40 1.30
C LEU A 223 -19.63 15.20 2.50
N PRO A 224 -20.48 15.87 3.29
CA PRO A 224 -20.04 16.55 4.49
C PRO A 224 -19.69 15.53 5.58
N GLN A 225 -18.86 15.95 6.53
CA GLN A 225 -18.34 15.12 7.62
C GLN A 225 -19.46 14.37 8.37
N GLU A 226 -20.58 15.03 8.60
CA GLU A 226 -21.74 14.52 9.31
C GLU A 226 -22.39 13.28 8.66
N GLU A 227 -22.23 13.07 7.35
CA GLU A 227 -22.73 11.84 6.71
C GLU A 227 -21.90 10.62 7.09
N ILE A 228 -20.58 10.76 7.16
CA ILE A 228 -19.68 9.68 7.60
C ILE A 228 -19.87 9.39 9.10
N GLU A 229 -20.18 10.42 9.90
CA GLU A 229 -20.56 10.26 11.29
C GLU A 229 -21.86 9.45 11.45
N LYS A 230 -22.91 9.76 10.68
CA LYS A 230 -24.17 8.97 10.69
C LYS A 230 -23.95 7.53 10.24
N VAL A 231 -23.09 7.30 9.24
CA VAL A 231 -22.73 5.93 8.81
C VAL A 231 -22.08 5.18 9.97
N ALA A 232 -21.12 5.79 10.67
CA ALA A 232 -20.43 5.18 11.81
C ALA A 232 -21.37 4.93 13.00
N GLU A 233 -22.22 5.91 13.35
CA GLU A 233 -23.24 5.79 14.40
C GLU A 233 -24.33 4.76 14.02
N GLY A 234 -24.56 4.55 12.73
CA GLY A 234 -25.48 3.56 12.18
C GLY A 234 -24.90 2.15 12.01
N LEU A 235 -23.65 1.87 12.37
CA LEU A 235 -23.07 0.53 12.23
C LEU A 235 -23.63 -0.45 13.27
N LYS A 236 -24.32 -1.49 12.78
CA LYS A 236 -24.68 -2.65 13.58
C LYS A 236 -23.56 -3.68 13.49
N VAL A 237 -22.79 -3.83 14.57
CA VAL A 237 -21.77 -4.87 14.71
C VAL A 237 -22.34 -6.09 15.41
N THR A 238 -22.08 -7.28 14.88
CA THR A 238 -22.44 -8.57 15.48
C THR A 238 -21.20 -9.44 15.58
N VAL A 239 -20.77 -9.77 16.80
CA VAL A 239 -19.75 -10.81 17.04
C VAL A 239 -20.41 -12.17 16.81
N LEU A 240 -19.80 -13.02 16.01
CA LEU A 240 -20.32 -14.33 15.63
C LEU A 240 -19.75 -15.44 16.52
N ASP A 241 -20.47 -16.54 16.70
CA ASP A 241 -19.97 -17.71 17.45
C ASP A 241 -18.75 -18.38 16.78
N GLU A 242 -18.48 -18.10 15.50
CA GLU A 242 -17.35 -18.64 14.74
C GLU A 242 -16.02 -18.01 15.19
N THR A 243 -15.14 -18.83 15.74
CA THR A 243 -13.83 -18.43 16.25
C THR A 243 -12.80 -18.31 15.14
N VAL A 244 -11.93 -17.30 15.22
CA VAL A 244 -10.76 -17.12 14.38
C VAL A 244 -9.51 -17.42 15.23
N PRO A 245 -8.62 -18.33 14.84
CA PRO A 245 -7.39 -18.57 15.59
C PRO A 245 -6.46 -17.35 15.49
N TYR A 246 -5.81 -17.00 16.59
CA TYR A 246 -4.66 -16.08 16.53
C TYR A 246 -3.51 -16.76 15.75
N PRO A 247 -2.79 -16.03 14.89
CA PRO A 247 -1.56 -16.56 14.31
C PRO A 247 -0.54 -16.88 15.42
N SER A 248 0.17 -17.98 15.24
CA SER A 248 1.25 -18.40 16.12
C SER A 248 2.47 -17.48 15.98
N GLU A 249 3.36 -17.53 16.98
CA GLU A 249 4.64 -16.82 16.91
C GLU A 249 5.53 -17.32 15.74
N GLU A 250 5.32 -18.55 15.26
CA GLU A 250 6.01 -19.10 14.09
C GLU A 250 5.48 -18.47 12.79
N GLU A 251 4.15 -18.42 12.61
CA GLU A 251 3.51 -17.75 11.46
C GLU A 251 3.83 -16.25 11.40
N ILE A 252 3.77 -15.55 12.55
CA ILE A 252 4.18 -14.14 12.65
C ILE A 252 5.65 -13.97 12.25
N GLN A 253 6.55 -14.83 12.76
CA GLN A 253 7.98 -14.72 12.46
C GLN A 253 8.27 -15.04 10.99
N THR A 254 7.61 -16.02 10.38
CA THR A 254 7.71 -16.30 8.95
C THR A 254 7.25 -15.11 8.11
N GLU A 255 6.14 -14.45 8.46
CA GLU A 255 5.66 -13.28 7.71
C GLU A 255 6.56 -12.05 7.88
N ILE A 256 7.17 -11.87 9.06
CA ILE A 256 8.20 -10.83 9.27
C ILE A 256 9.47 -11.14 8.48
N GLU A 257 9.88 -12.41 8.40
CA GLU A 257 11.04 -12.84 7.61
C GLU A 257 10.78 -12.74 6.11
N GLU A 258 9.57 -13.08 5.64
CA GLU A 258 9.14 -12.92 4.26
C GLU A 258 9.05 -11.43 3.88
N LYS A 259 8.43 -10.58 4.70
CA LYS A 259 8.43 -9.12 4.50
C LYS A 259 9.84 -8.55 4.43
N LYS A 260 10.71 -8.88 5.40
CA LYS A 260 12.11 -8.40 5.39
C LYS A 260 12.90 -8.93 4.21
N TRP A 261 12.65 -10.16 3.79
CA TRP A 261 13.27 -10.72 2.59
C TRP A 261 12.76 -10.01 1.33
N LEU A 262 11.48 -9.66 1.25
CA LEU A 262 10.93 -8.83 0.17
C LEU A 262 11.52 -7.41 0.19
N GLU A 263 11.61 -6.75 1.35
CA GLU A 263 12.26 -5.43 1.50
C GLU A 263 13.76 -5.49 1.13
N GLU A 264 14.48 -6.51 1.61
CA GLU A 264 15.88 -6.74 1.25
C GLU A 264 16.02 -7.08 -0.24
N MET A 265 15.08 -7.80 -0.86
CA MET A 265 15.05 -8.06 -2.29
C MET A 265 14.71 -6.80 -3.09
N GLU A 266 13.78 -5.95 -2.68
CA GLU A 266 13.52 -4.68 -3.35
C GLU A 266 14.72 -3.74 -3.26
N ALA A 267 15.46 -3.78 -2.15
CA ALA A 267 16.71 -3.04 -1.98
C ALA A 267 17.92 -3.67 -2.71
N GLN A 268 17.93 -4.99 -2.94
CA GLN A 268 19.00 -5.72 -3.64
C GLN A 268 18.73 -5.93 -5.14
N ALA A 269 17.47 -5.85 -5.58
CA ALA A 269 17.04 -5.86 -6.98
C ALA A 269 17.72 -4.67 -7.65
N GLY A 270 18.83 -4.97 -8.33
CA GLY A 270 19.87 -3.99 -8.57
C GLY A 270 19.33 -2.75 -9.25
N ASN A 271 19.45 -1.59 -8.58
CA ASN A 271 19.17 -0.27 -9.14
C ASN A 271 20.11 0.11 -10.32
N THR A 272 20.76 -0.84 -10.97
CA THR A 272 21.69 -0.65 -12.08
C THR A 272 21.57 -1.81 -13.09
N ILE A 273 20.84 -1.58 -14.18
CA ILE A 273 20.83 -2.42 -15.38
C ILE A 273 22.12 -2.15 -16.17
N PRO A 274 22.95 -3.14 -16.52
CA PRO A 274 24.18 -2.91 -17.26
C PRO A 274 23.88 -2.47 -18.70
N ALA A 275 24.83 -1.75 -19.33
CA ALA A 275 24.67 -1.25 -20.70
C ALA A 275 24.34 -2.37 -21.73
N GLU A 276 24.79 -3.60 -21.47
CA GLU A 276 24.51 -4.80 -22.28
C GLU A 276 23.00 -5.14 -22.36
N GLY A 277 22.21 -4.72 -21.35
CA GLY A 277 20.76 -4.91 -21.29
C GLY A 277 19.99 -3.96 -22.21
N VAL A 278 20.62 -2.89 -22.71
CA VAL A 278 19.97 -1.94 -23.61
C VAL A 278 20.04 -2.45 -25.06
N ARG A 279 18.89 -2.83 -25.60
CA ARG A 279 18.72 -3.43 -26.92
C ARG A 279 18.39 -2.38 -27.98
N SER A 280 18.68 -2.71 -29.24
CA SER A 280 18.43 -1.81 -30.37
C SER A 280 17.04 -2.01 -30.98
N ILE A 281 16.45 -0.93 -31.52
CA ILE A 281 15.26 -1.04 -32.37
C ILE A 281 15.58 -1.96 -33.57
N GLY A 282 14.69 -2.90 -33.85
CA GLY A 282 14.82 -3.93 -34.87
C GLY A 282 15.49 -5.24 -34.39
N GLU A 283 15.92 -5.31 -33.13
CA GLU A 283 16.50 -6.52 -32.54
C GLU A 283 15.44 -7.47 -31.97
N GLU A 284 15.64 -8.78 -32.14
CA GLU A 284 14.83 -9.82 -31.49
C GLU A 284 15.27 -10.01 -30.04
N ILE A 285 14.34 -9.85 -29.11
CA ILE A 285 14.57 -9.83 -27.67
C ILE A 285 13.90 -11.05 -27.04
N LYS A 286 14.72 -11.96 -26.52
CA LYS A 286 14.28 -13.17 -25.79
C LYS A 286 14.09 -12.86 -24.31
N ASN A 287 13.22 -13.62 -23.64
CA ASN A 287 13.17 -13.62 -22.18
C ASN A 287 14.48 -14.26 -21.64
N PRO A 288 15.35 -13.52 -20.93
CA PRO A 288 16.61 -14.06 -20.41
C PRO A 288 16.42 -14.96 -19.18
N PHE A 289 15.24 -14.91 -18.54
CA PHE A 289 14.87 -15.67 -17.35
C PHE A 289 14.21 -17.03 -17.67
N ARG A 290 13.98 -17.32 -18.95
CA ARG A 290 13.38 -18.58 -19.42
C ARG A 290 14.45 -19.66 -19.61
N ASP A 291 14.33 -20.80 -18.94
CA ASP A 291 15.11 -22.00 -19.30
C ASP A 291 14.83 -22.38 -20.76
N GLU A 292 15.89 -22.48 -21.58
CA GLU A 292 15.81 -22.86 -23.00
C GLU A 292 14.97 -24.13 -23.22
N ASN A 293 15.03 -25.08 -22.27
CA ASN A 293 14.38 -26.39 -22.35
C ASN A 293 13.00 -26.44 -21.66
N SER A 294 12.49 -25.31 -21.14
CA SER A 294 11.17 -25.29 -20.52
C SER A 294 10.08 -25.67 -21.51
N THR A 295 9.17 -26.54 -21.07
CA THR A 295 7.88 -26.81 -21.73
C THR A 295 6.70 -26.33 -20.88
N GLU A 296 6.97 -25.61 -19.78
CA GLU A 296 5.95 -25.01 -18.92
C GLU A 296 5.53 -23.64 -19.45
N PHE A 297 6.44 -22.93 -20.13
CA PHE A 297 6.22 -21.62 -20.72
C PHE A 297 6.76 -21.55 -22.16
N GLU A 298 6.01 -20.93 -23.05
CA GLU A 298 6.42 -20.68 -24.43
C GLU A 298 7.65 -19.75 -24.53
N ASP A 299 8.42 -19.92 -25.60
CA ASP A 299 9.48 -18.99 -26.02
C ASP A 299 8.85 -17.83 -26.79
N ILE A 300 8.21 -16.93 -26.03
CA ILE A 300 7.70 -15.66 -26.55
C ILE A 300 8.89 -14.72 -26.74
N ARG A 301 8.99 -14.10 -27.92
CA ARG A 301 10.01 -13.11 -28.25
C ARG A 301 9.39 -11.84 -28.79
N PHE A 302 9.99 -10.70 -28.45
CA PHE A 302 9.53 -9.39 -28.88
C PHE A 302 10.56 -8.71 -29.80
N THR A 303 10.10 -7.77 -30.61
CA THR A 303 10.95 -6.86 -31.38
C THR A 303 10.28 -5.50 -31.44
N VAL A 304 10.96 -4.47 -30.94
CA VAL A 304 10.53 -3.08 -31.16
C VAL A 304 10.92 -2.70 -32.59
N LYS A 305 9.94 -2.38 -33.43
CA LYS A 305 10.13 -2.19 -34.89
C LYS A 305 10.35 -0.72 -35.27
N ASP A 306 9.66 0.19 -34.59
CA ASP A 306 9.63 1.64 -34.86
C ASP A 306 9.08 2.35 -33.60
N ILE A 307 9.59 3.54 -33.28
CA ILE A 307 9.09 4.37 -32.18
C ILE A 307 8.89 5.80 -32.70
N LYS A 308 7.74 6.41 -32.39
CA LYS A 308 7.42 7.79 -32.77
C LYS A 308 6.81 8.57 -31.62
N ILE A 309 7.35 9.75 -31.39
CA ILE A 309 6.76 10.74 -30.49
C ILE A 309 5.84 11.63 -31.32
N GLN A 310 4.60 11.83 -30.86
CA GLN A 310 3.57 12.60 -31.57
C GLN A 310 2.81 13.53 -30.61
N ASP A 311 2.43 14.71 -31.10
CA ASP A 311 1.59 15.67 -30.37
C ASP A 311 0.09 15.36 -30.48
N THR A 312 -0.33 14.57 -31.49
CA THR A 312 -1.74 14.28 -31.83
C THR A 312 -1.89 12.84 -32.34
N LEU A 313 -3.08 12.24 -32.13
CA LEU A 313 -3.45 10.91 -32.65
C LEU A 313 -4.72 10.99 -33.51
N PRO A 314 -4.59 11.08 -34.85
CA PRO A 314 -5.75 11.15 -35.73
C PRO A 314 -6.65 9.91 -35.61
N VAL A 315 -7.95 10.12 -35.40
CA VAL A 315 -8.94 9.04 -35.14
C VAL A 315 -9.09 8.07 -36.33
N ASP A 316 -8.77 8.52 -37.55
CA ASP A 316 -8.72 7.67 -38.76
C ASP A 316 -7.55 6.67 -38.77
N GLN A 317 -6.52 6.91 -37.95
CA GLN A 317 -5.35 6.05 -37.76
C GLN A 317 -5.38 5.32 -36.41
N PHE A 318 -5.97 5.94 -35.39
CA PHE A 318 -6.12 5.41 -34.02
C PHE A 318 -7.60 5.40 -33.62
N PRO A 319 -8.39 4.43 -34.13
CA PRO A 319 -9.82 4.37 -33.87
C PRO A 319 -10.14 4.05 -32.40
N ARG A 320 -11.25 4.60 -31.90
CA ARG A 320 -11.58 4.65 -30.46
C ARG A 320 -11.76 3.28 -29.82
N GLU A 321 -12.24 2.30 -30.58
CA GLU A 321 -12.49 0.93 -30.13
C GLU A 321 -11.23 0.17 -29.69
N ASN A 322 -10.03 0.67 -30.00
CA ASN A 322 -8.74 0.06 -29.68
C ASN A 322 -8.03 0.68 -28.46
N TYR A 323 -8.60 1.70 -27.82
CA TYR A 323 -8.12 2.18 -26.52
C TYR A 323 -8.68 1.30 -25.40
N ALA A 324 -7.92 1.05 -24.32
CA ALA A 324 -8.41 0.25 -23.20
C ALA A 324 -9.70 0.85 -22.61
N GLN A 325 -9.65 2.13 -22.24
CA GLN A 325 -10.76 2.91 -21.72
C GLN A 325 -10.81 4.30 -22.39
N TYR A 326 -11.54 4.42 -23.51
CA TYR A 326 -11.56 5.71 -24.25
C TYR A 326 -12.41 6.77 -23.54
N GLU A 327 -13.69 6.51 -23.30
CA GLU A 327 -14.62 7.56 -22.85
C GLU A 327 -14.40 7.95 -21.38
N ASP A 328 -13.97 7.01 -20.52
CA ASP A 328 -13.81 7.20 -19.08
C ASP A 328 -12.42 7.72 -18.65
N GLU A 329 -11.37 7.54 -19.47
CA GLU A 329 -10.01 8.01 -19.17
C GLU A 329 -9.48 8.95 -20.28
N VAL A 330 -9.34 8.46 -21.51
CA VAL A 330 -8.66 9.21 -22.59
C VAL A 330 -9.42 10.46 -23.03
N ALA A 331 -10.75 10.39 -23.17
CA ALA A 331 -11.58 11.49 -23.66
C ALA A 331 -11.58 12.71 -22.71
N LEU A 332 -11.33 12.49 -21.41
CA LEU A 332 -11.23 13.55 -20.41
C LEU A 332 -9.99 14.43 -20.62
N TRP A 333 -8.92 13.86 -21.18
CA TRP A 333 -7.57 14.46 -21.22
C TRP A 333 -7.10 14.84 -22.63
N VAL A 334 -7.99 14.74 -23.62
CA VAL A 334 -7.69 15.01 -25.04
C VAL A 334 -8.55 16.17 -25.57
N ASN A 335 -7.95 17.00 -26.42
CA ASN A 335 -8.59 18.13 -27.09
C ASN A 335 -9.30 17.72 -28.41
N GLU A 336 -10.10 18.61 -29.00
CA GLU A 336 -10.81 18.34 -30.27
C GLU A 336 -9.89 17.99 -31.44
N ASP A 337 -8.65 18.51 -31.44
CA ASP A 337 -7.61 18.22 -32.45
C ASP A 337 -6.78 16.97 -32.14
N THR A 338 -7.19 16.20 -31.12
CA THR A 338 -6.53 14.99 -30.58
C THR A 338 -5.19 15.22 -29.87
N SER A 339 -4.83 16.48 -29.56
CA SER A 339 -3.70 16.78 -28.67
C SER A 339 -4.03 16.49 -27.20
N LEU A 340 -3.00 16.18 -26.40
CA LEU A 340 -3.14 16.04 -24.96
C LEU A 340 -3.32 17.41 -24.29
N LYS A 341 -4.14 17.46 -23.24
CA LYS A 341 -4.18 18.60 -22.31
C LYS A 341 -2.92 18.58 -21.42
N PRO A 342 -2.43 19.74 -20.97
CA PRO A 342 -1.49 19.78 -19.86
C PRO A 342 -2.13 19.18 -18.61
N HIS A 343 -1.31 18.59 -17.74
CA HIS A 343 -1.72 18.10 -16.44
C HIS A 343 -0.73 18.56 -15.36
N GLU A 344 -1.10 18.39 -14.10
CA GLU A 344 -0.31 18.74 -12.93
C GLU A 344 0.19 17.46 -12.27
N ARG A 345 1.44 17.46 -11.80
CA ARG A 345 2.06 16.31 -11.12
C ARG A 345 2.87 16.73 -9.91
N TYR A 346 3.04 15.80 -8.97
CA TYR A 346 3.99 15.90 -7.87
C TYR A 346 5.29 15.16 -8.18
N VAL A 347 6.40 15.70 -7.67
CA VAL A 347 7.70 15.02 -7.64
C VAL A 347 7.99 14.59 -6.20
N LEU A 348 7.96 13.28 -5.97
CA LEU A 348 8.23 12.65 -4.67
C LEU A 348 9.65 12.09 -4.65
N ASP A 349 10.27 12.01 -3.48
CA ASP A 349 11.61 11.44 -3.34
C ASP A 349 11.55 9.90 -3.49
N ALA A 350 12.61 9.24 -3.96
CA ALA A 350 12.57 7.78 -4.16
C ALA A 350 12.22 7.01 -2.87
N GLY A 351 11.14 6.23 -2.92
CA GLY A 351 10.61 5.48 -1.79
C GLY A 351 9.52 6.20 -0.99
N GLU A 352 9.25 7.48 -1.27
CA GLU A 352 8.02 8.14 -0.82
C GLU A 352 6.83 7.63 -1.63
N TRP A 353 5.83 7.07 -0.96
CA TRP A 353 4.56 6.71 -1.58
C TRP A 353 3.68 7.94 -1.78
N GLY A 354 2.94 7.97 -2.89
CA GLY A 354 1.91 8.96 -3.22
C GLY A 354 0.71 8.90 -2.27
N THR A 355 0.93 9.28 -1.01
CA THR A 355 -0.09 9.48 0.02
C THR A 355 -0.43 10.97 0.12
N THR A 356 -1.67 11.27 0.50
CA THR A 356 -2.16 12.64 0.72
C THR A 356 -1.26 13.43 1.67
N ASP A 357 -0.71 12.79 2.71
CA ASP A 357 0.25 13.42 3.65
C ASP A 357 1.60 13.79 3.02
N ALA A 358 2.12 12.96 2.10
CA ALA A 358 3.37 13.23 1.38
C ALA A 358 3.20 14.37 0.36
N MET A 359 2.05 14.39 -0.34
CA MET A 359 1.73 15.41 -1.35
C MET A 359 1.33 16.75 -0.74
N ALA A 360 0.69 16.78 0.45
CA ALA A 360 0.20 18.01 1.09
C ALA A 360 1.28 19.06 1.45
N ASN A 361 2.57 18.74 1.34
CA ASN A 361 3.69 19.69 1.52
C ASN A 361 4.50 19.94 0.22
N LYS A 362 4.11 19.35 -0.92
CA LYS A 362 4.79 19.49 -2.22
C LYS A 362 3.98 20.45 -3.10
N GLU A 363 4.63 21.28 -3.89
CA GLU A 363 3.96 22.08 -4.93
C GLU A 363 3.81 21.21 -6.19
N ALA A 364 2.63 21.16 -6.79
CA ALA A 364 2.42 20.49 -8.07
C ALA A 364 2.97 21.35 -9.22
N GLU A 365 3.54 20.70 -10.24
CA GLU A 365 4.03 21.35 -11.45
C GLU A 365 3.15 21.01 -12.66
N THR A 366 2.79 22.02 -13.45
CA THR A 366 2.07 21.82 -14.71
C THR A 366 3.03 21.40 -15.83
N VAL A 367 2.76 20.27 -16.47
CA VAL A 367 3.55 19.70 -17.55
C VAL A 367 2.71 19.40 -18.80
N ASN A 368 3.37 19.36 -19.95
CA ASN A 368 2.79 18.85 -21.19
C ASN A 368 3.24 17.40 -21.41
N SER A 369 2.37 16.59 -22.00
CA SER A 369 2.66 15.19 -22.31
C SER A 369 2.58 14.94 -23.82
N LYS A 370 3.26 13.89 -24.29
CA LYS A 370 3.25 13.42 -25.69
C LYS A 370 2.75 11.99 -25.77
N TYR A 371 2.31 11.60 -26.96
CA TYR A 371 2.10 10.20 -27.29
C TYR A 371 3.40 9.54 -27.73
N VAL A 372 3.70 8.38 -27.16
CA VAL A 372 4.79 7.49 -27.60
C VAL A 372 4.14 6.31 -28.32
N VAL A 373 4.16 6.36 -29.66
CA VAL A 373 3.62 5.32 -30.54
C VAL A 373 4.71 4.30 -30.83
N VAL A 374 4.51 3.07 -30.39
CA VAL A 374 5.47 1.96 -30.50
C VAL A 374 4.91 0.92 -31.45
N LYS A 375 5.64 0.60 -32.53
CA LYS A 375 5.35 -0.57 -33.36
C LYS A 375 6.14 -1.75 -32.85
N MET A 376 5.46 -2.86 -32.69
CA MET A 376 5.98 -4.07 -32.09
C MET A 376 5.75 -5.26 -33.01
N GLN A 377 6.57 -6.28 -32.80
CA GLN A 377 6.31 -7.65 -33.22
C GLN A 377 6.45 -8.55 -31.99
N ALA A 378 5.53 -9.49 -31.83
CA ALA A 378 5.62 -10.61 -30.89
C ALA A 378 5.60 -11.92 -31.69
N GLU A 379 6.37 -12.91 -31.26
CA GLU A 379 6.37 -14.24 -31.87
C GLU A 379 6.38 -15.32 -30.79
N ASN A 380 5.53 -16.32 -30.93
CA ASN A 380 5.65 -17.56 -30.19
C ASN A 380 6.57 -18.50 -30.96
N CYS A 381 7.85 -18.55 -30.59
CA CYS A 381 8.84 -19.40 -31.24
C CYS A 381 8.77 -20.88 -30.80
N SER A 382 7.81 -21.26 -29.96
CA SER A 382 7.56 -22.66 -29.58
C SER A 382 6.62 -23.37 -30.55
N ASP A 383 6.71 -24.71 -30.59
CA ASP A 383 5.82 -25.59 -31.35
C ASP A 383 4.55 -25.98 -30.57
N PHE A 384 4.34 -25.37 -29.40
CA PHE A 384 3.18 -25.56 -28.52
C PHE A 384 2.56 -24.22 -28.09
N GLN A 385 1.34 -24.32 -27.56
CA GLN A 385 0.64 -23.26 -26.84
C GLN A 385 0.10 -23.86 -25.54
N THR A 386 0.30 -23.19 -24.41
CA THR A 386 -0.22 -23.60 -23.11
C THR A 386 -1.72 -23.34 -23.00
N GLU A 387 -2.42 -24.08 -22.13
CA GLU A 387 -3.85 -23.81 -21.85
C GLU A 387 -4.07 -22.39 -21.29
N TRP A 388 -3.09 -21.85 -20.56
CA TRP A 388 -3.12 -20.48 -20.03
C TRP A 388 -3.05 -19.44 -21.16
N ASN A 389 -2.05 -19.51 -22.05
CA ASN A 389 -1.97 -18.66 -23.23
C ASN A 389 -3.22 -18.83 -24.14
N ALA A 390 -3.72 -20.04 -24.33
CA ALA A 390 -4.91 -20.29 -25.13
C ALA A 390 -6.22 -19.70 -24.56
N SER A 391 -6.31 -19.46 -23.24
CA SER A 391 -7.53 -19.01 -22.56
C SER A 391 -7.48 -17.56 -22.06
N GLY A 392 -6.37 -17.14 -21.44
CA GLY A 392 -6.12 -15.77 -20.96
C GLY A 392 -5.17 -14.95 -21.84
N GLY A 393 -4.37 -15.61 -22.67
CA GLY A 393 -3.36 -14.92 -23.49
C GLY A 393 -2.07 -14.59 -22.73
N ILE A 394 -1.09 -14.09 -23.48
CA ILE A 394 0.15 -13.52 -22.93
C ILE A 394 0.01 -11.99 -22.83
N SER A 395 0.77 -11.34 -21.95
CA SER A 395 0.93 -9.88 -22.03
C SER A 395 1.64 -9.51 -23.33
N ILE A 396 1.10 -8.50 -24.02
CA ILE A 396 1.60 -7.96 -25.27
C ILE A 396 2.26 -6.57 -25.05
N ALA A 397 2.14 -6.01 -23.84
CA ALA A 397 2.63 -4.69 -23.48
C ALA A 397 3.92 -4.75 -22.63
N PRO A 398 5.04 -4.21 -23.15
CA PRO A 398 6.14 -3.68 -22.36
C PRO A 398 5.69 -2.55 -21.42
N ASP A 399 6.41 -2.33 -20.33
CA ASP A 399 6.20 -1.17 -19.45
C ASP A 399 7.08 0.00 -19.93
N LEU A 400 6.55 1.23 -19.91
CA LEU A 400 7.30 2.44 -20.25
C LEU A 400 7.89 3.07 -18.99
N ALA A 401 9.18 2.84 -18.72
CA ALA A 401 9.87 3.25 -17.49
C ALA A 401 10.74 4.51 -17.67
N TYR A 402 10.81 5.32 -16.60
CA TYR A 402 11.76 6.43 -16.46
C TYR A 402 13.09 5.94 -15.88
N MET A 403 14.15 6.03 -16.67
CA MET A 403 15.48 5.56 -16.29
C MET A 403 16.53 6.68 -16.39
N LYS A 404 17.45 6.67 -15.43
CA LYS A 404 18.65 7.51 -15.38
C LYS A 404 19.80 6.78 -16.07
N THR A 405 20.34 7.31 -17.15
CA THR A 405 21.58 6.77 -17.75
C THR A 405 22.79 7.24 -16.94
N ASN A 406 23.61 6.30 -16.47
CA ASN A 406 24.86 6.56 -15.75
C ASN A 406 26.03 6.83 -16.71
N GLU A 407 27.16 7.33 -16.19
CA GLU A 407 28.35 7.68 -17.00
C GLU A 407 28.95 6.50 -17.78
N ASP A 408 28.76 5.27 -17.30
CA ASP A 408 29.22 4.03 -17.94
C ASP A 408 28.21 3.43 -18.94
N GLY A 409 27.05 4.09 -19.12
CA GLY A 409 25.97 3.63 -19.99
C GLY A 409 25.01 2.63 -19.34
N SER A 410 25.22 2.25 -18.07
CA SER A 410 24.22 1.51 -17.30
C SER A 410 22.98 2.39 -17.02
N LEU A 411 21.83 1.76 -16.77
CA LEU A 411 20.59 2.44 -16.40
C LEU A 411 20.31 2.24 -14.92
N SER A 412 19.90 3.30 -14.23
CA SER A 412 19.36 3.23 -12.87
C SER A 412 17.92 3.69 -12.83
N ARG A 413 17.15 3.21 -11.84
CA ARG A 413 15.86 3.81 -11.50
C ARG A 413 16.06 5.31 -11.17
N ALA A 414 15.04 6.12 -11.43
CA ALA A 414 15.04 7.52 -11.03
C ALA A 414 15.19 7.65 -9.49
N ASP A 415 15.83 8.72 -9.03
CA ASP A 415 15.93 9.10 -7.62
C ASP A 415 14.68 9.85 -7.10
N TYR A 416 13.60 9.82 -7.88
CA TYR A 416 12.29 10.42 -7.63
C TYR A 416 11.16 9.57 -8.20
N GLN A 417 9.93 9.84 -7.78
CA GLN A 417 8.69 9.34 -8.39
C GLN A 417 7.85 10.51 -8.91
N LEU A 418 7.15 10.30 -10.03
CA LEU A 418 6.20 11.26 -10.60
C LEU A 418 4.78 10.74 -10.34
N VAL A 419 3.93 11.55 -9.74
CA VAL A 419 2.55 11.18 -9.38
C VAL A 419 1.57 12.23 -9.92
N GLY A 420 0.56 11.79 -10.67
CA GLY A 420 -0.46 12.70 -11.21
C GLY A 420 -1.25 13.40 -10.10
N ALA A 421 -1.42 14.72 -10.23
CA ALA A 421 -2.06 15.59 -9.24
C ALA A 421 -3.47 16.05 -9.66
N ASN A 422 -4.01 15.60 -10.80
CA ASN A 422 -5.38 15.90 -11.21
C ASN A 422 -6.32 14.69 -11.04
N GLU A 423 -7.57 14.95 -10.65
CA GLU A 423 -8.57 13.91 -10.49
C GLU A 423 -8.90 13.25 -11.85
N ASN A 424 -8.90 11.92 -11.87
CA ASN A 424 -9.07 11.09 -13.09
C ASN A 424 -7.91 11.19 -14.11
N TYR A 425 -6.72 11.70 -13.75
CA TYR A 425 -5.54 11.61 -14.61
C TYR A 425 -4.93 10.19 -14.61
N ASN A 426 -5.50 9.32 -15.44
CA ASN A 426 -5.12 7.90 -15.53
C ASN A 426 -4.33 7.55 -16.80
N LEU A 427 -3.68 8.54 -17.46
CA LEU A 427 -2.95 8.28 -18.72
C LEU A 427 -1.50 7.81 -18.52
N GLN A 428 -0.92 8.12 -17.36
CA GLN A 428 0.38 7.62 -16.90
C GLN A 428 0.16 6.88 -15.59
N TRP A 429 -0.35 5.65 -15.69
CA TRP A 429 -0.44 4.76 -14.53
C TRP A 429 0.96 4.56 -13.94
N THR A 430 1.15 4.85 -12.66
CA THR A 430 2.39 4.52 -11.96
C THR A 430 2.34 3.06 -11.52
N ALA A 431 2.74 2.13 -12.39
CA ALA A 431 3.21 0.84 -11.92
C ALA A 431 4.44 1.07 -11.01
N GLY A 432 4.71 0.14 -10.09
CA GLY A 432 5.85 0.25 -9.17
C GLY A 432 7.13 0.59 -9.92
N ASN A 433 7.89 1.59 -9.41
CA ASN A 433 9.05 2.21 -10.06
C ASN A 433 8.75 3.22 -11.18
N GLY A 434 7.52 3.74 -11.26
CA GLY A 434 7.15 4.83 -12.17
C GLY A 434 7.00 4.40 -13.63
N ALA A 435 6.71 3.13 -13.87
CA ALA A 435 6.51 2.62 -15.23
C ALA A 435 5.04 2.75 -15.66
N SER A 436 4.80 3.17 -16.91
CA SER A 436 3.45 3.39 -17.46
C SER A 436 3.03 2.30 -18.45
N PHE A 437 1.77 1.88 -18.33
CA PHE A 437 1.10 1.01 -19.30
C PHE A 437 0.67 1.79 -20.56
N PRO A 438 0.48 1.12 -21.71
CA PRO A 438 -0.11 1.75 -22.88
C PRO A 438 -1.59 2.08 -22.63
N ILE A 439 -2.13 3.04 -23.39
CA ILE A 439 -3.57 3.39 -23.42
C ILE A 439 -4.30 2.79 -24.62
N TYR A 440 -3.56 2.27 -25.61
CA TYR A 440 -4.05 1.83 -26.92
C TYR A 440 -3.34 0.57 -27.41
N PHE A 441 -4.10 -0.34 -28.04
CA PHE A 441 -3.58 -1.54 -28.69
C PHE A 441 -4.41 -1.93 -29.92
N ASP A 442 -3.82 -1.88 -31.12
CA ASP A 442 -4.56 -2.10 -32.38
C ASP A 442 -4.97 -3.56 -32.67
N LYS A 443 -4.61 -4.50 -31.78
CA LYS A 443 -5.00 -5.92 -31.83
C LYS A 443 -5.72 -6.37 -30.55
N ILE A 444 -6.38 -5.44 -29.84
CA ILE A 444 -7.15 -5.73 -28.63
C ILE A 444 -8.07 -6.95 -28.83
N TYR A 445 -7.96 -7.92 -27.93
CA TYR A 445 -8.63 -9.21 -28.04
C TYR A 445 -9.89 -9.27 -27.16
N TYR A 446 -9.74 -8.90 -25.89
CA TYR A 446 -10.84 -8.79 -24.94
C TYR A 446 -11.50 -7.42 -25.08
N THR A 447 -12.68 -7.38 -25.70
CA THR A 447 -13.33 -6.13 -26.12
C THR A 447 -14.56 -5.74 -25.31
N GLU A 448 -15.05 -6.61 -24.42
CA GLU A 448 -16.29 -6.41 -23.65
C GLU A 448 -16.09 -6.55 -22.12
N GLY A 449 -16.91 -5.80 -21.36
CA GLY A 449 -17.10 -5.96 -19.91
C GLY A 449 -15.84 -5.80 -19.05
N VAL A 450 -15.85 -6.46 -17.89
CA VAL A 450 -14.72 -6.45 -16.93
C VAL A 450 -13.46 -7.08 -17.53
N GLN A 451 -13.60 -8.01 -18.46
CA GLN A 451 -12.46 -8.64 -19.11
C GLN A 451 -11.67 -7.65 -19.98
N ARG A 452 -12.35 -6.76 -20.72
CA ARG A 452 -11.69 -5.63 -21.40
C ARG A 452 -10.88 -4.79 -20.43
N MET A 453 -11.47 -4.41 -19.28
CA MET A 453 -10.82 -3.51 -18.31
C MET A 453 -9.57 -4.11 -17.65
N LYS A 454 -9.53 -5.44 -17.47
CA LYS A 454 -8.39 -6.14 -16.83
C LYS A 454 -7.36 -6.62 -17.84
N ASP A 455 -7.80 -7.12 -18.98
CA ASP A 455 -7.00 -7.92 -19.90
C ASP A 455 -6.79 -7.22 -21.26
N ALA A 456 -7.02 -5.90 -21.36
CA ALA A 456 -6.92 -5.12 -22.62
C ALA A 456 -5.64 -5.38 -23.43
N PHE A 457 -4.52 -5.61 -22.73
CA PHE A 457 -3.19 -5.82 -23.31
C PHE A 457 -2.76 -7.29 -23.32
N PHE A 458 -3.68 -8.21 -23.06
CA PHE A 458 -3.45 -9.65 -23.19
C PHE A 458 -4.06 -10.19 -24.47
N ARG A 459 -3.38 -11.16 -25.10
CA ARG A 459 -3.88 -11.84 -26.30
C ARG A 459 -3.32 -13.27 -26.40
N PRO A 460 -4.15 -14.27 -26.74
CA PRO A 460 -3.66 -15.59 -27.14
C PRO A 460 -2.72 -15.52 -28.35
N LEU A 461 -1.56 -16.17 -28.26
CA LEU A 461 -0.57 -16.26 -29.34
C LEU A 461 -0.23 -17.73 -29.61
N ALA A 462 -0.73 -18.26 -30.72
CA ALA A 462 -0.63 -19.68 -31.07
C ALA A 462 0.81 -20.10 -31.40
N ALA A 463 1.08 -21.40 -31.36
CA ALA A 463 2.39 -21.97 -31.72
C ALA A 463 2.86 -21.50 -33.11
N GLY A 464 4.04 -20.88 -33.19
CA GLY A 464 4.58 -20.32 -34.43
C GLY A 464 3.84 -19.09 -34.97
N GLU A 465 2.95 -18.45 -34.19
CA GLU A 465 2.27 -17.21 -34.58
C GLU A 465 3.19 -15.99 -34.39
N THR A 466 3.36 -15.21 -35.46
CA THR A 466 3.95 -13.86 -35.41
C THR A 466 2.84 -12.82 -35.51
N LEU A 467 2.83 -11.86 -34.57
CA LEU A 467 1.89 -10.75 -34.49
C LEU A 467 2.64 -9.42 -34.66
N GLU A 468 2.32 -8.64 -35.68
CA GLU A 468 2.71 -7.21 -35.74
C GLU A 468 1.56 -6.33 -35.23
N TYR A 469 1.88 -5.38 -34.35
CA TYR A 469 0.91 -4.53 -33.64
C TYR A 469 1.49 -3.16 -33.28
N THR A 470 0.61 -2.26 -32.83
CA THR A 470 0.93 -0.90 -32.39
C THR A 470 0.38 -0.67 -30.99
N LEU A 471 1.23 -0.18 -30.10
CA LEU A 471 0.88 0.36 -28.79
C LEU A 471 1.01 1.88 -28.80
N VAL A 472 0.25 2.55 -27.93
CA VAL A 472 0.49 3.97 -27.63
C VAL A 472 0.51 4.18 -26.13
N TYR A 473 1.53 4.88 -25.65
CA TYR A 473 1.68 5.33 -24.27
C TYR A 473 1.58 6.85 -24.21
N VAL A 474 1.36 7.40 -23.03
CA VAL A 474 1.53 8.84 -22.75
C VAL A 474 2.75 9.01 -21.86
N ALA A 475 3.54 10.05 -22.11
CA ALA A 475 4.68 10.42 -21.28
C ALA A 475 5.00 11.91 -21.36
N ASP A 476 5.53 12.46 -20.29
CA ASP A 476 5.80 13.90 -20.21
C ASP A 476 6.94 14.38 -21.11
N GLU A 477 6.75 15.57 -21.67
CA GLU A 477 7.64 16.17 -22.68
C GLU A 477 9.06 16.40 -22.13
N ASP A 478 9.19 16.67 -20.84
CA ASP A 478 10.47 16.85 -20.16
C ASP A 478 11.19 15.52 -19.84
N GLN A 479 10.46 14.41 -19.83
CA GLN A 479 10.99 13.08 -19.48
C GLN A 479 11.39 12.24 -20.70
N LEU A 480 11.07 12.68 -21.92
CA LEU A 480 11.23 11.91 -23.16
C LEU A 480 12.65 11.33 -23.38
N ASP A 481 13.69 12.00 -22.90
CA ASP A 481 15.10 11.57 -23.07
C ASP A 481 15.52 10.45 -22.09
N SER A 482 14.71 10.21 -21.05
CA SER A 482 14.88 9.20 -20.00
C SER A 482 13.96 7.98 -20.17
N LEU A 483 13.21 7.90 -21.27
CA LEU A 483 12.23 6.83 -21.50
C LEU A 483 12.84 5.55 -22.08
N TYR A 484 12.49 4.42 -21.48
CA TYR A 484 12.83 3.07 -21.95
C TYR A 484 11.62 2.14 -21.84
N LEU A 485 11.51 1.19 -22.77
CA LEU A 485 10.56 0.08 -22.70
C LEU A 485 11.21 -1.10 -21.97
N ASP A 486 10.68 -1.52 -20.82
CA ASP A 486 10.99 -2.81 -20.19
C ASP A 486 10.18 -3.91 -20.89
N ILE A 487 10.87 -4.82 -21.57
CA ILE A 487 10.25 -5.78 -22.49
C ILE A 487 9.68 -7.01 -21.75
N TYR A 488 10.13 -7.30 -20.52
CA TYR A 488 9.62 -8.42 -19.71
C TYR A 488 9.39 -7.96 -18.25
N PRO A 489 8.45 -7.02 -18.03
CA PRO A 489 8.20 -6.47 -16.70
C PRO A 489 7.79 -7.57 -15.72
N GLY A 490 8.17 -7.39 -14.44
CA GLY A 490 7.89 -8.32 -13.35
C GLY A 490 8.91 -9.45 -13.15
N TYR A 491 9.73 -9.80 -14.15
CA TYR A 491 10.83 -10.77 -13.94
C TYR A 491 12.08 -10.15 -13.28
N GLY A 492 12.21 -8.82 -13.29
CA GLY A 492 13.38 -8.10 -12.77
C GLY A 492 13.46 -7.89 -11.25
N ASN A 493 12.56 -8.49 -10.46
CA ASN A 493 12.47 -8.26 -9.00
C ASN A 493 13.35 -9.20 -8.13
N THR A 494 14.29 -9.93 -8.73
CA THR A 494 15.22 -10.82 -8.04
C THR A 494 16.68 -10.36 -8.23
N GLU A 495 17.66 -11.09 -7.68
CA GLU A 495 19.10 -10.90 -7.97
C GLU A 495 19.41 -10.90 -9.50
N GLU A 496 18.49 -11.42 -10.33
CA GLU A 496 18.63 -11.55 -11.78
C GLU A 496 18.27 -10.27 -12.56
N GLY A 497 17.75 -9.21 -11.91
CA GLY A 497 17.34 -7.95 -12.57
C GLY A 497 18.41 -7.30 -13.46
N VAL A 498 19.68 -7.63 -13.25
CA VAL A 498 20.85 -7.31 -14.09
C VAL A 498 20.69 -7.76 -15.56
N ALA A 499 19.81 -8.73 -15.87
CA ALA A 499 19.61 -9.25 -17.23
C ALA A 499 18.40 -8.66 -17.98
N ALA A 500 17.54 -7.87 -17.33
CA ALA A 500 16.29 -7.38 -17.93
C ALA A 500 16.56 -6.52 -19.20
N PRO A 501 15.91 -6.82 -20.34
CA PRO A 501 16.20 -6.14 -21.60
C PRO A 501 15.32 -4.89 -21.80
N TYR A 502 15.97 -3.75 -22.02
CA TYR A 502 15.31 -2.45 -22.22
C TYR A 502 15.53 -1.92 -23.64
N VAL A 503 14.59 -1.17 -24.19
CA VAL A 503 14.77 -0.43 -25.47
C VAL A 503 14.59 1.07 -25.25
N LYS A 504 15.57 1.88 -25.62
CA LYS A 504 15.50 3.35 -25.48
C LYS A 504 14.48 3.95 -26.46
N VAL A 505 13.67 4.90 -25.98
CA VAL A 505 12.61 5.55 -26.76
C VAL A 505 13.12 6.69 -27.66
N LYS A 506 14.15 7.42 -27.22
CA LYS A 506 14.65 8.66 -27.88
C LYS A 506 16.17 8.79 -27.78
#